data_AF-A0A934EBT1-F1
#
_entry.id   AF-A0A934EBT1-F1
#
_cell.length_a   1.000
_cell.length_b   1.000
_cell.length_c   1.000
_cell.angle_alpha   90.00
_cell.angle_beta   90.00
_cell.angle_gamma   90.00
#
_symmetry.space_group_name_H-M   'P 1'
#
loop_
_entity.id
_entity.type
_entity.pdbx_description
1 polymer ?
#
loop_
_entity_poly.entity_id
_entity_poly.type
_entity_poly.pdbx_seq_one_letter_code
_entity_poly.pdbx_strand_id
1 'polypeptide(L)'
;MSRMRREWLFSIVITIVCIGLWFMDLSQIPQQTKGLHCRGLITAVDNSRVRVNLIVRTENQFLTVRLLDGPYKGQEMSLTNMLTGKMEMDEFYEVGGVVLVEYDVVEGNPGHGLARGYYRLHFELILICLFAALLLVTAGVTGLKAMLSFVFSAIVLWKLFFPLLLKNYPPLSTGLIIVAVLIAVVTFSVGGLNRRGLATFMGSMLGVLMTCGLAVWFVHLFRLHGAVRPFAETLLYSGYYYLNLTDMFIASIFIASSGAIMDVAMDIAASMDEIKNSHPQIGLLEHIQSGLRVGRAVIGTMTTTLLLAYSSSHIAMFLLFIAKGLPSSNILNAPFVAAEVLNILVGSFGLITVAPFTAAVAGLLYKYCGQPGSMESSPCINS
;
A
#
# COMPACT_ATOMS: atom_id res chain seq x y z
N MET A 1 24.53 -23.94 10.92
CA MET A 1 24.57 -22.55 10.39
C MET A 1 23.95 -21.63 11.44
N SER A 2 24.64 -20.60 11.94
CA SER A 2 24.11 -19.77 13.05
C SER A 2 22.83 -19.02 12.64
N ARG A 3 21.88 -18.90 13.57
CA ARG A 3 20.57 -18.24 13.35
C ARG A 3 20.71 -16.83 12.75
N MET A 4 21.70 -16.08 13.25
CA MET A 4 22.06 -14.75 12.76
C MET A 4 22.49 -14.74 11.28
N ARG A 5 23.25 -15.75 10.83
CA ARG A 5 23.71 -15.85 9.44
C ARG A 5 22.55 -16.16 8.48
N ARG A 6 21.55 -16.94 8.91
CA ARG A 6 20.35 -17.22 8.09
C ARG A 6 19.46 -15.99 7.93
N GLU A 7 19.30 -15.19 8.98
CA GLU A 7 18.51 -13.96 8.92
C GLU A 7 19.16 -12.90 8.04
N TRP A 8 20.48 -12.71 8.14
CA TRP A 8 21.22 -11.82 7.25
C TRP A 8 21.21 -12.28 5.79
N LEU A 9 21.36 -13.58 5.54
CA LEU A 9 21.22 -14.16 4.19
C LEU A 9 19.83 -13.88 3.61
N PHE A 10 18.78 -13.99 4.42
CA PHE A 10 17.42 -13.70 3.96
C PHE A 10 17.24 -12.23 3.60
N SER A 11 17.73 -11.29 4.44
CA SER A 11 17.70 -9.86 4.12
C SER A 11 18.50 -9.51 2.87
N ILE A 12 19.65 -10.18 2.64
CA ILE A 12 20.43 -10.02 1.40
C ILE A 12 19.64 -10.52 0.19
N VAL A 13 18.99 -11.69 0.29
CA VAL A 13 18.15 -12.22 -0.80
C VAL A 13 17.02 -11.26 -1.13
N ILE A 14 16.30 -10.71 -0.15
CA ILE A 14 15.25 -9.72 -0.42
C ILE A 14 15.84 -8.47 -1.09
N THR A 15 17.01 -8.00 -0.65
CA THR A 15 17.69 -6.86 -1.27
C THR A 15 17.99 -7.13 -2.74
N ILE A 16 18.52 -8.31 -3.06
CA ILE A 16 18.79 -8.73 -4.44
C ILE A 16 17.50 -8.81 -5.26
N VAL A 17 16.42 -9.34 -4.69
CA VAL A 17 15.10 -9.38 -5.34
C VAL A 17 14.56 -7.97 -5.58
N CYS A 18 14.68 -7.05 -4.62
CA CYS A 18 14.32 -5.64 -4.79
C CYS A 18 15.08 -5.01 -5.95
N ILE A 19 16.40 -5.23 -6.02
CA ILE A 19 17.25 -4.73 -7.10
C ILE A 19 16.80 -5.34 -8.44
N GLY A 20 16.59 -6.65 -8.49
CA GLY A 20 16.13 -7.34 -9.70
C GLY A 20 14.76 -6.84 -10.19
N LEU A 21 13.80 -6.68 -9.28
CA LEU A 21 12.47 -6.13 -9.58
C LEU A 21 12.53 -4.66 -10.00
N TRP A 22 13.48 -3.88 -9.45
CA TRP A 22 13.66 -2.48 -9.82
C TRP A 22 14.06 -2.33 -11.28
N PHE A 23 14.96 -3.19 -11.77
CA PHE A 23 15.39 -3.23 -13.16
C PHE A 23 14.40 -3.92 -14.11
N MET A 24 13.41 -4.63 -13.57
CA MET A 24 12.43 -5.32 -14.38
C MET A 24 11.34 -4.34 -14.85
N ASP A 25 11.38 -3.97 -16.12
CA ASP A 25 10.30 -3.20 -16.74
C ASP A 25 9.21 -4.13 -17.27
N LEU A 26 8.33 -4.52 -16.35
CA LEU A 26 7.14 -5.28 -16.70
C LEU A 26 6.12 -4.42 -17.44
N SER A 27 6.12 -3.11 -17.19
CA SER A 27 5.28 -2.12 -17.85
C SER A 27 5.82 -1.79 -19.25
N GLN A 28 5.32 -2.48 -20.28
CA GLN A 28 5.36 -1.97 -21.66
C GLN A 28 4.33 -0.83 -21.84
N ILE A 29 4.29 0.11 -20.89
CA ILE A 29 3.50 1.33 -21.04
C ILE A 29 4.24 2.16 -22.09
N PRO A 30 3.57 2.70 -23.12
CA PRO A 30 4.18 3.65 -24.03
C PRO A 30 4.78 4.77 -23.19
N GLN A 31 6.10 4.81 -23.08
CA GLN A 31 6.79 5.92 -22.45
C GLN A 31 6.41 7.12 -23.31
N GLN A 32 5.68 8.09 -22.74
CA GLN A 32 5.50 9.37 -23.43
C GLN A 32 6.89 9.81 -23.91
N THR A 33 6.96 10.28 -25.16
CA THR A 33 8.18 10.79 -25.80
C THR A 33 8.99 11.50 -24.73
N LYS A 34 10.25 11.09 -24.51
CA LYS A 34 11.10 11.54 -23.40
C LYS A 34 11.20 13.08 -23.38
N GLY A 35 10.20 13.75 -22.80
CA GLY A 35 10.30 15.12 -22.39
C GLY A 35 11.42 15.18 -21.36
N LEU A 36 12.30 16.17 -21.49
CA LEU A 36 13.29 16.41 -20.46
C LEU A 36 12.55 16.97 -19.24
N HIS A 37 12.88 16.43 -18.07
CA HIS A 37 12.37 16.95 -16.81
C HIS A 37 13.45 17.81 -16.14
N CYS A 38 13.06 18.99 -15.67
CA CYS A 38 13.95 19.85 -14.89
C CYS A 38 13.18 20.67 -13.85
N ARG A 39 13.89 21.21 -12.87
CA ARG A 39 13.33 22.21 -11.95
C ARG A 39 13.29 23.56 -12.66
N GLY A 40 12.18 24.28 -12.55
CA GLY A 40 12.02 25.65 -13.06
C GLY A 40 11.60 26.60 -11.93
N LEU A 41 12.26 27.75 -11.83
CA LEU A 41 11.85 28.85 -10.95
C LEU A 41 10.91 29.78 -11.72
N ILE A 42 9.72 30.04 -11.21
CA ILE A 42 8.77 30.97 -11.83
C ILE A 42 9.25 32.41 -11.63
N THR A 43 9.63 33.07 -12.73
CA THR A 43 10.11 34.46 -12.74
C THR A 43 8.97 35.45 -13.01
N ALA A 44 7.99 35.06 -13.82
CA ALA A 44 6.81 35.86 -14.11
C ALA A 44 5.59 34.98 -14.34
N VAL A 45 4.41 35.55 -14.09
CA VAL A 45 3.12 34.89 -14.30
C VAL A 45 2.20 35.86 -15.04
N ASP A 46 1.62 35.41 -16.14
CA ASP A 46 0.57 36.12 -16.87
C ASP A 46 -0.76 35.38 -16.70
N ASN A 47 -1.67 36.04 -15.97
CA ASN A 47 -3.01 35.56 -15.64
C ASN A 47 -4.09 36.18 -16.54
N SER A 48 -3.72 36.92 -17.60
CA SER A 48 -4.67 37.65 -18.46
C SER A 48 -5.76 36.76 -19.07
N ARG A 49 -5.47 35.47 -19.28
CA ARG A 49 -6.43 34.48 -19.81
C ARG A 49 -7.11 33.62 -18.75
N VAL A 50 -6.78 33.77 -17.47
CA VAL A 50 -7.40 33.01 -16.38
C VAL A 50 -8.79 33.58 -16.11
N ARG A 51 -9.81 32.72 -16.13
CA ARG A 51 -11.16 33.08 -15.73
C ARG A 51 -11.41 32.59 -14.30
N VAL A 52 -11.89 33.50 -13.45
CA VAL A 52 -12.23 33.18 -12.06
C VAL A 52 -13.74 33.26 -11.90
N ASN A 53 -14.37 32.10 -11.64
CA ASN A 53 -15.79 31.97 -11.37
C ASN A 53 -15.97 31.54 -9.92
N LEU A 54 -16.27 32.50 -9.04
CA LEU A 54 -16.34 32.32 -7.57
C LEU A 54 -15.03 31.73 -7.04
N ILE A 55 -15.05 30.45 -6.70
CA ILE A 55 -13.92 29.73 -6.12
C ILE A 55 -13.11 28.97 -7.20
N VAL A 56 -13.68 28.77 -8.39
CA VAL A 56 -13.08 27.95 -9.45
C VAL A 56 -12.31 28.82 -10.44
N ARG A 57 -11.13 28.34 -10.86
CA ARG A 57 -10.30 28.98 -11.89
C ARG A 57 -10.24 28.07 -13.10
N THR A 58 -10.42 28.63 -14.29
CA THR A 58 -10.40 27.90 -15.57
C THR A 58 -9.52 28.63 -16.58
N GLU A 59 -9.23 27.98 -17.71
CA GLU A 59 -8.42 28.49 -18.83
C GLU A 59 -6.92 28.47 -18.57
N ASN A 60 -6.14 29.12 -19.45
CA ASN A 60 -4.69 29.06 -19.43
C ASN A 60 -4.07 30.15 -18.56
N GLN A 61 -3.16 29.73 -17.68
CA GLN A 61 -2.19 30.57 -17.00
C GLN A 61 -0.83 30.43 -17.72
N PHE A 62 -0.22 31.53 -18.14
CA PHE A 62 1.11 31.51 -18.76
C PHE A 62 2.18 31.80 -17.71
N LEU A 63 3.23 31.00 -17.70
CA LEU A 63 4.32 31.11 -16.73
C LEU A 63 5.62 31.35 -17.48
N THR A 64 6.44 32.30 -17.03
CA THR A 64 7.84 32.36 -17.44
C THR A 64 8.65 31.69 -16.35
N VAL A 65 9.40 30.66 -16.72
CA VAL A 65 10.24 29.90 -15.80
C VAL A 65 11.70 29.95 -16.22
N ARG A 66 12.59 30.06 -15.24
CA ARG A 66 14.03 29.88 -15.43
C ARG A 66 14.43 28.46 -15.04
N LEU A 67 15.05 27.73 -15.96
CA LEU A 67 15.47 26.35 -15.71
C LEU A 67 16.65 26.31 -14.74
N LEU A 68 16.55 25.51 -13.68
CA LEU A 68 17.55 25.38 -12.62
C LEU A 68 18.51 24.21 -12.83
N ASP A 69 18.08 23.18 -13.56
CA ASP A 69 18.87 21.99 -13.90
C ASP A 69 18.69 21.55 -15.35
N GLY A 70 19.49 20.57 -15.76
CA GLY A 70 19.45 19.98 -17.09
C GLY A 70 20.36 20.70 -18.09
N PRO A 71 20.33 20.28 -19.36
CA PRO A 71 21.22 20.78 -20.40
C PRO A 71 21.03 22.28 -20.72
N TYR A 72 19.85 22.84 -20.44
CA TYR A 72 19.49 24.23 -20.72
C TYR A 72 19.40 25.10 -19.45
N LYS A 73 20.20 24.77 -18.42
CA LYS A 73 20.22 25.50 -17.15
C LYS A 73 20.45 27.01 -17.36
N GLY A 74 19.64 27.83 -16.71
CA GLY A 74 19.68 29.29 -16.75
C GLY A 74 18.86 29.91 -17.88
N GLN A 75 18.39 29.13 -18.86
CA GLN A 75 17.50 29.64 -19.90
C GLN A 75 16.09 29.88 -19.35
N GLU A 76 15.40 30.85 -19.93
CA GLU A 76 14.00 31.14 -19.63
C GLU A 76 13.09 30.53 -20.69
N MET A 77 11.96 30.00 -20.24
CA MET A 77 10.98 29.31 -21.06
C MET A 77 9.58 29.73 -20.65
N SER A 78 8.69 29.90 -21.63
CA SER A 78 7.27 30.10 -21.36
C SER A 78 6.54 28.76 -21.30
N LEU A 79 5.89 28.49 -20.17
CA LEU A 79 5.02 27.34 -19.96
C LEU A 79 3.56 27.75 -20.02
N THR A 80 2.71 26.78 -20.40
CA THR A 80 1.27 26.93 -20.31
C THR A 80 0.74 25.98 -19.24
N ASN A 81 0.02 26.52 -18.26
CA ASN A 81 -0.72 25.78 -17.25
C ASN A 81 -2.22 25.86 -17.59
N MET A 82 -2.84 24.72 -17.90
CA MET A 82 -4.25 24.67 -18.27
C MET A 82 -5.09 24.31 -17.05
N LEU A 83 -5.91 25.27 -16.58
CA LEU A 83 -6.81 25.08 -15.44
C LEU A 83 -8.15 24.52 -15.94
N THR A 84 -8.52 23.35 -15.43
CA THR A 84 -9.70 22.58 -15.84
C THR A 84 -10.96 22.90 -15.02
N GLY A 85 -10.82 23.70 -13.97
CA GLY A 85 -11.85 24.00 -12.99
C GLY A 85 -12.00 22.94 -11.89
N LYS A 86 -11.09 21.96 -11.84
CA LYS A 86 -11.08 20.90 -10.82
C LYS A 86 -9.97 21.18 -9.81
N MET A 87 -10.34 21.73 -8.66
CA MET A 87 -9.37 22.08 -7.59
C MET A 87 -8.50 20.91 -7.11
N GLU A 88 -8.95 19.67 -7.27
CA GLU A 88 -8.16 18.48 -6.92
C GLU A 88 -7.00 18.22 -7.91
N MET A 89 -7.11 18.71 -9.15
CA MET A 89 -6.13 18.52 -10.23
C MET A 89 -5.36 19.80 -10.56
N ASP A 90 -6.01 20.96 -10.40
CA ASP A 90 -5.48 22.24 -10.81
C ASP A 90 -4.58 22.85 -9.74
N GLU A 91 -3.34 23.17 -10.09
CA GLU A 91 -2.46 23.98 -9.27
C GLU A 91 -2.35 25.39 -9.84
N PHE A 92 -2.52 26.40 -8.98
CA PHE A 92 -2.33 27.80 -9.36
C PHE A 92 -0.95 28.26 -8.90
N TYR A 93 -0.17 28.76 -9.85
CA TYR A 93 1.23 29.09 -9.61
C TYR A 93 1.45 30.57 -9.34
N GLU A 94 2.42 30.86 -8.47
CA GLU A 94 2.83 32.21 -8.08
C GLU A 94 4.33 32.44 -8.33
N VAL A 95 4.74 33.70 -8.46
CA VAL A 95 6.13 34.09 -8.67
C VAL A 95 7.00 33.63 -7.50
N GLY A 96 8.18 33.11 -7.79
CA GLY A 96 9.11 32.55 -6.80
C GLY A 96 8.89 31.08 -6.48
N GLY A 97 7.81 30.46 -6.97
CA GLY A 97 7.58 29.02 -6.87
C GLY A 97 8.57 28.20 -7.71
N VAL A 98 8.99 27.05 -7.19
CA VAL A 98 9.77 26.05 -7.95
C VAL A 98 8.83 24.96 -8.43
N VAL A 99 8.76 24.75 -9.73
CA VAL A 99 7.90 23.76 -10.39
C VAL A 99 8.71 22.68 -11.09
N LEU A 100 8.11 21.50 -11.25
CA LEU A 100 8.64 20.47 -12.13
C LEU A 100 8.21 20.80 -13.56
N VAL A 101 9.18 21.01 -14.45
CA VAL A 101 8.96 21.35 -15.85
C VAL A 101 9.23 20.14 -16.71
N GLU A 102 8.26 19.79 -17.55
CA GLU A 102 8.44 18.83 -18.65
C GLU A 102 8.47 19.63 -19.95
N TYR A 103 9.50 19.43 -20.76
CA TYR A 103 9.64 20.13 -22.03
C TYR A 103 10.23 19.25 -23.11
N ASP A 104 9.81 19.50 -24.34
CA ASP A 104 10.39 18.88 -25.53
C ASP A 104 11.54 19.73 -26.07
N VAL A 105 12.44 19.09 -26.82
CA VAL A 105 13.52 19.79 -27.53
C VAL A 105 13.17 19.82 -29.01
N VAL A 106 13.02 21.02 -29.56
CA VAL A 106 12.77 21.23 -30.99
C VAL A 106 14.00 21.96 -31.55
N GLU A 107 14.66 21.35 -32.54
CA GLU A 107 15.84 21.93 -33.22
C GLU A 107 16.99 22.36 -32.27
N GLY A 108 17.18 21.66 -31.15
CA GLY A 108 18.26 21.93 -30.20
C GLY A 108 17.99 23.06 -29.20
N ASN A 109 16.76 23.58 -29.15
CA ASN A 109 16.29 24.52 -28.13
C ASN A 109 15.09 23.94 -27.34
N PRO A 110 14.86 24.37 -26.09
CA PRO A 110 13.66 24.00 -25.34
C PRO A 110 12.42 24.54 -26.05
N GLY A 111 11.52 23.64 -26.44
CA GLY A 111 10.33 23.91 -27.27
C GLY A 111 9.10 24.30 -26.45
N HIS A 112 8.04 23.50 -26.49
CA HIS A 112 6.88 23.69 -25.61
C HIS A 112 7.06 22.94 -24.30
N GLY A 113 6.65 23.57 -23.20
CA GLY A 113 6.79 23.04 -21.86
C GLY A 113 5.52 23.15 -21.05
N LEU A 114 5.34 22.18 -20.15
CA LEU A 114 4.21 22.05 -19.25
C LEU A 114 4.71 22.02 -17.80
N ALA A 115 3.98 22.69 -16.91
CA ALA A 115 4.22 22.62 -15.47
C ALA A 115 3.53 21.38 -14.89
N ARG A 116 4.30 20.48 -14.26
CA ARG A 116 3.84 19.24 -13.61
C ARG A 116 3.82 19.39 -12.08
N GLY A 117 3.24 20.48 -11.59
CA GLY A 117 3.11 20.77 -10.16
C GLY A 117 4.32 21.44 -9.54
N TYR A 118 4.16 21.86 -8.29
CA TYR A 118 5.28 22.30 -7.44
C TYR A 118 6.29 21.16 -7.23
N TYR A 119 7.57 21.51 -7.12
CA TYR A 119 8.64 20.54 -6.90
C TYR A 119 8.61 19.98 -5.47
N ARG A 120 7.99 18.82 -5.28
CA ARG A 120 7.80 18.16 -3.97
C ARG A 120 8.78 17.02 -3.68
N LEU A 121 9.42 16.47 -4.71
CA LEU A 121 10.29 15.28 -4.63
C LEU A 121 11.36 15.35 -3.54
N HIS A 122 11.97 16.52 -3.32
CA HIS A 122 12.99 16.69 -2.27
C HIS A 122 12.40 16.57 -0.85
N PHE A 123 11.22 17.15 -0.61
CA PHE A 123 10.57 17.08 0.70
C PHE A 123 10.00 15.69 0.99
N GLU A 124 9.49 15.00 -0.04
CA GLU A 124 9.09 13.59 0.07
C GLU A 124 10.29 12.72 0.46
N LEU A 125 11.46 12.94 -0.15
CA LEU A 125 12.68 12.24 0.21
C LEU A 125 13.12 12.54 1.65
N ILE A 126 13.05 13.80 2.08
CA ILE A 126 13.32 14.16 3.49
C ILE A 126 12.41 13.38 4.43
N LEU A 127 11.10 13.31 4.14
CA LEU A 127 10.13 12.62 4.98
C LEU A 127 10.43 11.12 5.07
N ILE A 128 10.75 10.49 3.94
CA ILE A 128 11.15 9.07 3.90
C ILE A 128 12.44 8.85 4.72
N CYS A 129 13.44 9.73 4.58
CA CYS A 129 14.68 9.65 5.35
C CYS A 129 14.44 9.84 6.86
N LEU A 130 13.56 10.76 7.25
CA LEU A 130 13.21 10.98 8.66
C LEU A 130 12.50 9.76 9.25
N PHE A 131 11.56 9.18 8.51
CA PHE A 131 10.87 7.95 8.92
C PHE A 131 11.84 6.77 9.07
N ALA A 132 12.72 6.58 8.08
CA ALA A 132 13.77 5.56 8.14
C ALA A 132 14.72 5.77 9.34
N ALA A 133 15.15 7.00 9.59
CA ALA A 133 16.00 7.33 10.73
C ALA A 133 15.30 7.01 12.06
N LEU A 134 14.02 7.37 12.20
CA LEU A 134 13.25 7.07 13.41
C LEU A 134 13.13 5.56 13.66
N LEU A 135 12.88 4.76 12.61
CA LEU A 135 12.84 3.30 12.72
C LEU A 135 14.20 2.72 13.14
N LEU A 136 15.30 3.22 12.57
CA LEU A 136 16.64 2.77 12.90
C LEU A 136 17.03 3.13 14.35
N VAL A 137 16.67 4.32 14.81
CA VAL A 137 16.94 4.76 16.19
C VAL A 137 16.12 3.97 17.21
N THR A 138 14.85 3.71 16.93
CA THR A 138 13.93 3.07 17.90
C THR A 138 14.02 1.54 17.89
N ALA A 139 14.23 0.92 16.73
CA ALA A 139 14.18 -0.53 16.56
C ALA A 139 15.52 -1.15 16.09
N GLY A 140 16.56 -0.35 15.80
CA GLY A 140 17.88 -0.87 15.42
C GLY A 140 17.83 -1.81 14.22
N VAL A 141 18.36 -3.03 14.37
CA VAL A 141 18.43 -4.04 13.31
C VAL A 141 17.03 -4.56 12.91
N THR A 142 16.08 -4.65 13.84
CA THR A 142 14.71 -5.03 13.47
C THR A 142 14.01 -3.92 12.70
N GLY A 143 14.32 -2.66 13.02
CA GLY A 143 13.89 -1.49 12.24
C GLY A 143 14.39 -1.53 10.80
N LEU A 144 15.65 -1.91 10.58
CA LEU A 144 16.20 -2.08 9.23
C LEU A 144 15.45 -3.16 8.42
N LYS A 145 15.14 -4.31 9.06
CA LYS A 145 14.38 -5.39 8.42
C LYS A 145 12.96 -4.92 8.06
N ALA A 146 12.30 -4.19 8.95
CA ALA A 146 10.97 -3.62 8.70
C ALA A 146 10.99 -2.62 7.53
N MET A 147 11.99 -1.72 7.50
CA MET A 147 12.17 -0.77 6.39
C MET A 147 12.37 -1.49 5.05
N LEU A 148 13.19 -2.54 5.03
CA LEU A 148 13.45 -3.33 3.82
C LEU A 148 12.17 -4.03 3.34
N SER A 149 11.40 -4.62 4.25
CA SER A 149 10.10 -5.23 3.95
C SER A 149 9.07 -4.22 3.44
N PHE A 150 9.07 -2.98 3.97
CA PHE A 150 8.23 -1.89 3.47
C PHE A 150 8.60 -1.49 2.03
N VAL A 151 9.89 -1.26 1.76
CA VAL A 151 10.38 -0.93 0.41
C VAL A 151 10.09 -2.06 -0.58
N PHE A 152 10.31 -3.31 -0.17
CA PHE A 152 9.96 -4.48 -0.98
C PHE A 152 8.47 -4.48 -1.35
N SER A 153 7.58 -4.21 -0.39
CA SER A 153 6.14 -4.17 -0.62
C SER A 153 5.76 -3.08 -1.61
N ALA A 154 6.35 -1.88 -1.48
CA ALA A 154 6.14 -0.77 -2.41
C ALA A 154 6.61 -1.12 -3.84
N ILE A 155 7.81 -1.71 -3.98
CA ILE A 155 8.34 -2.15 -5.28
C ILE A 155 7.46 -3.22 -5.92
N VAL A 156 7.02 -4.22 -5.15
CA VAL A 156 6.13 -5.28 -5.65
C VAL A 156 4.81 -4.69 -6.12
N LEU A 157 4.19 -3.78 -5.37
CA LEU A 157 2.96 -3.14 -5.82
C LEU A 157 3.17 -2.32 -7.11
N TRP A 158 4.23 -1.52 -7.16
CA TRP A 158 4.49 -0.61 -8.28
C TRP A 158 4.98 -1.29 -9.56
N LYS A 159 5.91 -2.25 -9.45
CA LYS A 159 6.56 -2.92 -10.59
C LYS A 159 5.90 -4.24 -10.98
N LEU A 160 5.13 -4.87 -10.09
CA LEU A 160 4.49 -6.16 -10.36
C LEU A 160 2.97 -6.05 -10.38
N PHE A 161 2.32 -5.62 -9.29
CA PHE A 161 0.86 -5.63 -9.20
C PHE A 161 0.18 -4.71 -10.22
N PHE A 162 0.46 -3.40 -10.21
CA PHE A 162 -0.22 -2.48 -11.14
C PHE A 162 0.06 -2.79 -12.61
N PRO A 163 1.31 -3.08 -13.04
CA PRO A 163 1.57 -3.45 -14.44
C PRO A 163 0.89 -4.75 -14.86
N LEU A 164 0.74 -5.74 -13.97
CA LEU A 164 0.00 -6.97 -14.27
C LEU A 164 -1.50 -6.68 -14.48
N LEU A 165 -2.09 -5.79 -13.67
CA LEU A 165 -3.48 -5.35 -13.90
C LEU A 165 -3.63 -4.70 -15.28
N LEU A 166 -2.72 -3.79 -15.65
CA LEU A 166 -2.74 -3.13 -16.97
C LEU A 166 -2.49 -4.09 -18.14
N LYS A 167 -1.92 -5.28 -17.90
CA LYS A 167 -1.77 -6.35 -18.89
C LYS A 167 -3.00 -7.26 -19.03
N ASN A 168 -4.14 -6.87 -18.44
CA ASN A 168 -5.39 -7.62 -18.46
C ASN A 168 -5.34 -8.96 -17.71
N TYR A 169 -4.45 -9.12 -16.73
CA TYR A 169 -4.52 -10.27 -15.84
C TYR A 169 -5.70 -10.12 -14.87
N PRO A 170 -6.37 -11.22 -14.49
CA PRO A 170 -7.53 -11.17 -13.58
C PRO A 170 -7.12 -10.53 -12.24
N PRO A 171 -7.76 -9.42 -11.82
CA PRO A 171 -7.34 -8.67 -10.64
C PRO A 171 -7.40 -9.48 -9.34
N LEU A 172 -8.41 -10.34 -9.22
CA LEU A 172 -8.65 -11.14 -8.02
C LEU A 172 -7.51 -12.15 -7.77
N SER A 173 -7.21 -12.99 -8.76
CA SER A 173 -6.16 -14.00 -8.66
C SER A 173 -4.78 -13.37 -8.54
N THR A 174 -4.53 -12.31 -9.31
CA THR A 174 -3.27 -11.56 -9.24
C THR A 174 -3.07 -10.95 -7.86
N GLY A 175 -4.11 -10.30 -7.32
CA GLY A 175 -4.09 -9.73 -5.98
C GLY A 175 -3.80 -10.78 -4.90
N LEU A 176 -4.46 -11.94 -4.94
CA LEU A 176 -4.23 -13.03 -3.98
C LEU A 176 -2.79 -13.56 -4.02
N ILE A 177 -2.24 -13.76 -5.23
CA ILE A 177 -0.84 -14.22 -5.38
C ILE A 177 0.13 -13.16 -4.82
N ILE A 178 -0.08 -11.89 -5.16
CA ILE A 178 0.77 -10.80 -4.69
C ILE A 178 0.70 -10.68 -3.17
N VAL A 179 -0.50 -10.69 -2.59
CA VAL A 179 -0.66 -10.62 -1.13
C VAL A 179 -0.02 -11.84 -0.46
N ALA A 180 -0.15 -13.04 -1.01
CA ALA A 180 0.53 -14.22 -0.49
C ALA A 180 2.07 -14.05 -0.51
N VAL A 181 2.63 -13.49 -1.60
CA VAL A 181 4.08 -13.18 -1.69
C VAL A 181 4.48 -12.13 -0.67
N LEU A 182 3.71 -11.06 -0.52
CA LEU A 182 3.96 -10.00 0.46
C LEU A 182 3.93 -10.55 1.89
N ILE A 183 2.88 -11.30 2.25
CA ILE A 183 2.77 -11.94 3.56
C ILE A 183 3.95 -12.88 3.78
N ALA A 184 4.30 -13.74 2.81
CA ALA A 184 5.46 -14.63 2.96
C ALA A 184 6.75 -13.83 3.25
N VAL A 185 7.07 -12.85 2.41
CA VAL A 185 8.33 -12.10 2.55
C VAL A 185 8.38 -11.32 3.86
N VAL A 186 7.30 -10.62 4.22
CA VAL A 186 7.29 -9.81 5.45
C VAL A 186 7.30 -10.70 6.69
N THR A 187 6.45 -11.74 6.74
CA THR A 187 6.39 -12.64 7.91
C THR A 187 7.67 -13.42 8.12
N PHE A 188 8.31 -13.91 7.06
CA PHE A 188 9.59 -14.63 7.18
C PHE A 188 10.77 -13.69 7.42
N SER A 189 10.70 -12.42 7.00
CA SER A 189 11.72 -11.40 7.29
C SER A 189 11.73 -11.02 8.77
N VAL A 190 10.56 -10.78 9.33
CA VAL A 190 10.41 -10.29 10.71
C VAL A 190 10.32 -11.45 11.72
N GLY A 191 9.45 -12.44 11.48
CA GLY A 191 9.23 -13.59 12.35
C GLY A 191 10.28 -14.70 12.22
N GLY A 192 11.05 -14.68 11.13
CA GLY A 192 12.08 -15.68 10.80
C GLY A 192 11.51 -16.96 10.16
N LEU A 193 12.39 -17.75 9.55
CA LEU A 193 12.05 -19.10 9.04
C LEU A 193 11.95 -20.10 10.20
N ASN A 194 10.83 -20.06 10.92
CA ASN A 194 10.53 -20.94 12.05
C ASN A 194 9.01 -21.21 12.13
N ARG A 195 8.61 -21.93 13.18
CA ARG A 195 7.21 -22.29 13.47
C ARG A 195 6.31 -21.07 13.62
N ARG A 196 6.81 -20.02 14.27
CA ARG A 196 6.14 -18.73 14.40
C ARG A 196 5.86 -18.09 13.04
N GLY A 197 6.87 -18.00 12.16
CA GLY A 197 6.71 -17.45 10.81
C GLY A 197 5.70 -18.25 9.98
N LEU A 198 5.75 -19.58 10.03
CA LEU A 198 4.80 -20.43 9.30
C LEU A 198 3.36 -20.33 9.84
N ALA A 199 3.19 -20.28 11.17
CA ALA A 199 1.88 -20.07 11.79
C ALA A 199 1.31 -18.68 11.42
N THR A 200 2.16 -17.66 11.40
CA THR A 200 1.79 -16.30 10.98
C THR A 200 1.33 -16.29 9.52
N PHE A 201 2.11 -16.89 8.61
CA PHE A 201 1.81 -16.94 7.19
C PHE A 201 0.46 -17.65 6.93
N MET A 202 0.26 -18.83 7.49
CA MET A 202 -0.97 -19.61 7.30
C MET A 202 -2.19 -18.93 7.94
N GLY A 203 -2.05 -18.38 9.15
CA GLY A 203 -3.12 -17.62 9.80
C GLY A 203 -3.54 -16.38 9.02
N SER A 204 -2.55 -15.64 8.50
CA SER A 204 -2.79 -14.45 7.66
C SER A 204 -3.46 -14.83 6.33
N MET A 205 -2.98 -15.89 5.68
CA MET A 205 -3.53 -16.35 4.40
C MET A 205 -5.00 -16.78 4.55
N LEU A 206 -5.35 -17.51 5.62
CA LEU A 206 -6.75 -17.86 5.91
C LEU A 206 -7.61 -16.61 6.13
N GLY A 207 -7.09 -15.60 6.84
CA GLY A 207 -7.78 -14.33 7.02
C GLY A 207 -8.01 -13.57 5.71
N VAL A 208 -6.99 -13.50 4.85
CA VAL A 208 -7.09 -12.86 3.52
C VAL A 208 -8.08 -13.61 2.62
N LEU A 209 -8.04 -14.95 2.62
CA LEU A 209 -8.98 -15.76 1.84
C LEU A 209 -10.42 -15.56 2.32
N MET A 210 -10.64 -15.50 3.64
CA MET A 210 -11.95 -15.19 4.21
C MET A 210 -12.42 -13.80 3.78
N THR A 211 -11.53 -12.80 3.85
CA THR A 211 -11.81 -11.42 3.42
C THR A 211 -12.18 -11.38 1.94
N CYS A 212 -11.42 -12.06 1.10
CA CYS A 212 -11.67 -12.17 -0.33
C CYS A 212 -13.03 -12.82 -0.62
N GLY A 213 -13.36 -13.92 0.05
CA GLY A 213 -14.65 -14.60 -0.10
C GLY A 213 -15.83 -13.72 0.31
N LEU A 214 -15.72 -13.04 1.46
CA LEU A 214 -16.72 -12.08 1.93
C LEU A 214 -16.84 -10.88 0.99
N ALA A 215 -15.73 -10.36 0.47
CA ALA A 215 -15.73 -9.24 -0.45
C ALA A 215 -16.47 -9.59 -1.75
N VAL A 216 -16.17 -10.74 -2.37
CA VAL A 216 -16.89 -11.21 -3.55
C VAL A 216 -18.38 -11.34 -3.26
N TRP A 217 -18.74 -11.97 -2.13
CA TRP A 217 -20.14 -12.18 -1.75
C TRP A 217 -20.91 -10.86 -1.56
N PHE A 218 -20.38 -9.97 -0.71
CA PHE A 218 -21.07 -8.74 -0.35
C PHE A 218 -21.08 -7.68 -1.47
N VAL A 219 -20.04 -7.63 -2.31
CA VAL A 219 -20.02 -6.71 -3.45
C VAL A 219 -21.13 -7.04 -4.45
N HIS A 220 -21.34 -8.33 -4.75
CA HIS A 220 -22.46 -8.76 -5.59
C HIS A 220 -23.82 -8.53 -4.91
N LEU A 221 -23.93 -8.78 -3.61
CA LEU A 221 -25.16 -8.55 -2.86
C LEU A 221 -25.56 -7.07 -2.85
N PHE A 222 -24.59 -6.17 -2.68
CA PHE A 222 -24.80 -4.73 -2.65
C PHE A 222 -24.94 -4.13 -4.06
N ARG A 223 -24.72 -4.94 -5.10
CA ARG A 223 -24.70 -4.52 -6.52
C ARG A 223 -23.74 -3.35 -6.78
N LEU A 224 -22.59 -3.37 -6.10
CA LEU A 224 -21.58 -2.32 -6.24
C LEU A 224 -20.72 -2.57 -7.48
N HIS A 225 -20.38 -1.49 -8.17
CA HIS A 225 -19.45 -1.49 -9.30
C HIS A 225 -18.14 -0.81 -8.90
N GLY A 226 -17.01 -1.24 -9.48
CA GLY A 226 -15.71 -0.66 -9.14
C GLY A 226 -15.52 0.81 -9.57
N ALA A 227 -16.34 1.31 -10.49
CA ALA A 227 -16.29 2.72 -10.92
C ALA A 227 -16.67 3.74 -9.82
N VAL A 228 -17.09 3.29 -8.63
CA VAL A 228 -17.29 4.16 -7.46
C VAL A 228 -15.96 4.69 -6.88
N ARG A 229 -14.81 4.11 -7.25
CA ARG A 229 -13.50 4.57 -6.76
C ARG A 229 -13.00 5.78 -7.56
N PRO A 230 -12.31 6.74 -6.90
CA PRO A 230 -11.66 7.86 -7.60
C PRO A 230 -10.72 7.37 -8.70
N PHE A 231 -10.63 8.12 -9.80
CA PHE A 231 -9.81 7.83 -10.99
C PHE A 231 -10.15 6.55 -11.77
N ALA A 232 -11.07 5.70 -11.30
CA ALA A 232 -11.43 4.45 -11.98
C ALA A 232 -12.02 4.69 -13.38
N GLU A 233 -12.88 5.70 -13.52
CA GLU A 233 -13.44 6.11 -14.81
C GLU A 233 -12.38 6.71 -15.74
N THR A 234 -11.52 7.59 -15.21
CA THR A 234 -10.40 8.19 -15.96
C THR A 234 -9.44 7.14 -16.50
N LEU A 235 -9.22 6.05 -15.75
CA LEU A 235 -8.41 4.92 -16.20
C LEU A 235 -9.02 4.24 -17.43
N LEU A 236 -10.34 4.03 -17.47
CA LEU A 236 -11.02 3.46 -18.65
C LEU A 236 -10.85 4.38 -19.88
N TYR A 237 -10.98 5.69 -19.68
CA TYR A 237 -10.81 6.69 -20.75
C TYR A 237 -9.37 6.81 -21.26
N SER A 238 -8.39 6.32 -20.48
CA SER A 238 -6.98 6.30 -20.88
C SER A 238 -6.61 5.11 -21.77
N GLY A 239 -7.59 4.36 -22.28
CA GLY A 239 -7.39 3.22 -23.19
C GLY A 239 -7.50 1.84 -22.52
N TYR A 240 -7.85 1.79 -21.23
CA TYR A 240 -7.98 0.56 -20.45
C TYR A 240 -9.44 0.13 -20.21
N TYR A 241 -10.32 0.36 -21.20
CA TYR A 241 -11.77 0.09 -21.09
C TYR A 241 -12.13 -1.38 -20.83
N TYR A 242 -11.22 -2.32 -21.07
CA TYR A 242 -11.40 -3.75 -20.87
C TYR A 242 -11.17 -4.21 -19.42
N LEU A 243 -10.66 -3.33 -18.53
CA LEU A 243 -10.38 -3.70 -17.15
C LEU A 243 -11.67 -3.91 -16.35
N ASN A 244 -11.72 -5.02 -15.61
CA ASN A 244 -12.81 -5.26 -14.67
C ASN A 244 -12.59 -4.45 -13.38
N LEU A 245 -13.18 -3.25 -13.34
CA LEU A 245 -13.10 -2.37 -12.18
C LEU A 245 -13.66 -3.00 -10.90
N THR A 246 -14.71 -3.82 -11.01
CA THR A 246 -15.34 -4.45 -9.84
C THR A 246 -14.38 -5.45 -9.19
N ASP A 247 -13.68 -6.25 -9.99
CA ASP A 247 -12.67 -7.18 -9.45
C ASP A 247 -11.46 -6.43 -8.88
N MET A 248 -11.07 -5.30 -9.47
CA MET A 248 -10.03 -4.41 -8.91
C MET A 248 -10.46 -3.83 -7.56
N PHE A 249 -11.74 -3.45 -7.43
CA PHE A 249 -12.29 -2.99 -6.16
C PHE A 249 -12.27 -4.10 -5.11
N ILE A 250 -12.70 -5.32 -5.45
CA ILE A 250 -12.63 -6.49 -4.54
C ILE A 250 -11.17 -6.77 -4.14
N ALA A 251 -10.23 -6.74 -5.09
CA ALA A 251 -8.81 -6.91 -4.83
C ALA A 251 -8.26 -5.87 -3.86
N SER A 252 -8.67 -4.61 -4.02
CA SER A 252 -8.22 -3.52 -3.14
C SER A 252 -8.61 -3.73 -1.67
N ILE A 253 -9.77 -4.35 -1.39
CA ILE A 253 -10.27 -4.55 -0.01
C ILE A 253 -9.34 -5.47 0.78
N PHE A 254 -9.01 -6.65 0.23
CA PHE A 254 -8.15 -7.60 0.95
C PHE A 254 -6.68 -7.20 0.89
N ILE A 255 -6.21 -6.49 -0.15
CA ILE A 255 -4.86 -5.92 -0.18
C ILE A 255 -4.71 -4.88 0.92
N ALA A 256 -5.66 -3.96 1.05
CA ALA A 256 -5.58 -2.86 2.01
C ALA A 256 -5.73 -3.33 3.47
N SER A 257 -6.46 -4.42 3.72
CA SER A 257 -6.55 -5.04 5.06
C SER A 257 -5.45 -6.06 5.37
N SER A 258 -4.71 -6.55 4.36
CA SER A 258 -3.69 -7.61 4.53
C SER A 258 -2.58 -7.25 5.52
N GLY A 259 -2.18 -5.98 5.60
CA GLY A 259 -1.18 -5.50 6.55
C GLY A 259 -1.63 -5.72 8.00
N ALA A 260 -2.82 -5.21 8.35
CA ALA A 260 -3.38 -5.38 9.69
C ALA A 260 -3.64 -6.86 10.03
N ILE A 261 -4.09 -7.65 9.05
CA ILE A 261 -4.25 -9.11 9.18
C ILE A 261 -2.92 -9.77 9.55
N MET A 262 -1.84 -9.42 8.85
CA MET A 262 -0.52 -9.98 9.08
C MET A 262 0.07 -9.59 10.44
N ASP A 263 -0.12 -8.34 10.86
CA ASP A 263 0.38 -7.85 12.15
C ASP A 263 -0.29 -8.59 13.32
N VAL A 264 -1.62 -8.72 13.28
CA VAL A 264 -2.35 -9.48 14.31
C VAL A 264 -1.97 -10.96 14.32
N ALA A 265 -1.80 -11.56 13.14
CA ALA A 265 -1.32 -12.94 13.06
C ALA A 265 0.09 -13.07 13.69
N MET A 266 0.97 -12.09 13.46
CA MET A 266 2.33 -12.12 13.97
C MET A 266 2.38 -12.01 15.49
N ASP A 267 1.58 -11.11 16.07
CA ASP A 267 1.49 -10.90 17.52
C ASP A 267 0.95 -12.14 18.24
N ILE A 268 -0.09 -12.76 17.68
CA ILE A 268 -0.68 -13.99 18.23
C ILE A 268 0.32 -15.14 18.11
N ALA A 269 0.93 -15.34 16.93
CA ALA A 269 1.90 -16.41 16.73
C ALA A 269 3.15 -16.23 17.61
N ALA A 270 3.60 -14.98 17.83
CA ALA A 270 4.70 -14.66 18.74
C ALA A 270 4.36 -15.03 20.18
N SER A 271 3.21 -14.58 20.66
CA SER A 271 2.74 -14.85 22.02
C SER A 271 2.56 -16.36 22.25
N MET A 272 2.04 -17.07 21.24
CA MET A 272 1.89 -18.52 21.32
C MET A 272 3.22 -19.27 21.33
N ASP A 273 4.22 -18.82 20.55
CA ASP A 273 5.58 -19.36 20.59
C ASP A 273 6.20 -19.17 21.99
N GLU A 274 6.06 -17.97 22.57
CA GLU A 274 6.55 -17.65 23.90
C GLU A 274 5.89 -18.49 25.01
N ILE A 275 4.55 -18.65 24.96
CA ILE A 275 3.80 -19.49 25.90
C ILE A 275 4.26 -20.95 25.79
N LYS A 276 4.49 -21.46 24.57
CA LYS A 276 4.94 -22.85 24.37
C LYS A 276 6.37 -23.05 24.87
N ASN A 277 7.24 -22.07 24.70
CA ASN A 277 8.61 -22.11 25.20
C ASN A 277 8.65 -22.05 26.74
N SER A 278 7.74 -21.27 27.36
CA SER A 278 7.63 -21.15 28.82
C SER A 278 6.96 -22.36 29.47
N HIS A 279 5.95 -22.95 28.81
CA HIS A 279 5.22 -24.12 29.28
C HIS A 279 5.19 -25.22 28.20
N PRO A 280 6.28 -26.01 28.05
CA PRO A 280 6.37 -27.02 26.98
C PRO A 280 5.28 -28.09 27.01
N GLN A 281 4.75 -28.39 28.21
CA GLN A 281 3.72 -29.40 28.42
C GLN A 281 2.28 -28.88 28.22
N ILE A 282 2.10 -27.61 27.83
CA ILE A 282 0.76 -27.04 27.59
C ILE A 282 -0.01 -27.88 26.57
N GLY A 283 -1.27 -28.21 26.91
CA GLY A 283 -2.17 -28.96 26.06
C GLY A 283 -2.60 -28.17 24.82
N LEU A 284 -2.99 -28.86 23.74
CA LEU A 284 -3.41 -28.23 22.48
C LEU A 284 -4.54 -27.20 22.69
N LEU A 285 -5.61 -27.60 23.39
CA LEU A 285 -6.77 -26.75 23.60
C LEU A 285 -6.44 -25.53 24.47
N GLU A 286 -5.63 -25.73 25.51
CA GLU A 286 -5.18 -24.66 26.38
C GLU A 286 -4.26 -23.67 25.66
N HIS A 287 -3.42 -24.16 24.74
CA HIS A 287 -2.58 -23.32 23.89
C HIS A 287 -3.41 -22.48 22.92
N ILE A 288 -4.39 -23.11 22.24
CA ILE A 288 -5.33 -22.40 21.35
C ILE A 288 -6.14 -21.35 22.13
N GLN A 289 -6.68 -21.71 23.30
CA GLN A 289 -7.42 -20.77 24.15
C GLN A 289 -6.56 -19.58 24.59
N SER A 290 -5.28 -19.81 24.85
CA SER A 290 -4.35 -18.73 25.18
C SER A 290 -4.10 -17.81 23.99
N GLY A 291 -3.92 -18.34 22.78
CA GLY A 291 -3.86 -17.55 21.55
C GLY A 291 -5.13 -16.73 21.30
N LEU A 292 -6.31 -17.31 21.55
CA LEU A 292 -7.60 -16.61 21.44
C LEU A 292 -7.74 -15.46 22.46
N ARG A 293 -7.22 -15.64 23.69
CA ARG A 293 -7.21 -14.58 24.71
C ARG A 293 -6.33 -13.40 24.27
N VAL A 294 -5.15 -13.67 23.71
CA VAL A 294 -4.27 -12.64 23.13
C VAL A 294 -4.97 -11.93 21.97
N GLY A 295 -5.52 -12.69 21.02
CA GLY A 295 -6.23 -12.11 19.88
C GLY A 295 -7.39 -11.20 20.31
N ARG A 296 -8.16 -11.59 21.32
CA ARG A 296 -9.26 -10.77 21.85
C ARG A 296 -8.79 -9.41 22.36
N ALA A 297 -7.59 -9.32 22.93
CA ALA A 297 -7.03 -8.07 23.41
C ALA A 297 -6.66 -7.10 22.27
N VAL A 298 -6.21 -7.63 21.12
CA VAL A 298 -5.68 -6.82 20.00
C VAL A 298 -6.75 -6.51 18.93
N ILE A 299 -7.73 -7.40 18.72
CA ILE A 299 -8.75 -7.23 17.66
C ILE A 299 -9.55 -5.94 17.83
N GLY A 300 -9.91 -5.56 19.06
CA GLY A 300 -10.71 -4.37 19.32
C GLY A 300 -10.01 -3.09 18.87
N THR A 301 -8.76 -2.90 19.27
CA THR A 301 -7.97 -1.70 18.93
C THR A 301 -7.67 -1.62 17.44
N MET A 302 -7.38 -2.76 16.79
CA MET A 302 -7.09 -2.81 15.36
C MET A 302 -8.34 -2.54 14.49
N THR A 303 -9.52 -3.02 14.92
CA THR A 303 -10.78 -2.74 14.21
C THR A 303 -11.12 -1.25 14.23
N THR A 304 -10.97 -0.60 15.40
CA THR A 304 -11.16 0.86 15.52
C THR A 304 -10.13 1.62 14.68
N THR A 305 -8.88 1.14 14.63
CA THR A 305 -7.83 1.76 13.81
C THR A 305 -8.18 1.74 12.31
N LEU A 306 -8.67 0.60 11.79
CA LEU A 306 -9.14 0.51 10.41
C LEU A 306 -10.30 1.47 10.14
N LEU A 307 -11.32 1.49 11.01
CA LEU A 307 -12.47 2.40 10.89
C LEU A 307 -12.01 3.86 10.77
N LEU A 308 -11.13 4.30 11.67
CA LEU A 308 -10.62 5.67 11.69
C LEU A 308 -9.76 5.99 10.45
N ALA A 309 -8.88 5.07 10.04
CA ALA A 309 -8.03 5.25 8.86
C ALA A 309 -8.86 5.46 7.59
N TYR A 310 -9.83 4.58 7.33
CA TYR A 310 -10.68 4.66 6.14
C TYR A 310 -11.64 5.86 6.17
N SER A 311 -12.24 6.13 7.34
CA SER A 311 -13.17 7.25 7.49
C SER A 311 -12.47 8.60 7.34
N SER A 312 -11.24 8.75 7.88
CA SER A 312 -10.46 9.99 7.75
C SER A 312 -10.06 10.29 6.31
N SER A 313 -9.73 9.26 5.52
CA SER A 313 -9.40 9.42 4.08
C SER A 313 -10.57 9.94 3.24
N HIS A 314 -11.80 9.81 3.74
CA HIS A 314 -13.03 10.22 3.03
C HIS A 314 -13.80 11.33 3.75
N ILE A 315 -13.11 12.12 4.60
CA ILE A 315 -13.73 13.17 5.42
C ILE A 315 -14.56 14.17 4.59
N ALA A 316 -14.07 14.57 3.42
CA ALA A 316 -14.76 15.50 2.54
C ALA A 316 -16.07 14.91 1.98
N MET A 317 -16.07 13.61 1.67
CA MET A 317 -17.27 12.90 1.21
C MET A 317 -18.34 12.88 2.30
N PHE A 318 -17.98 12.49 3.52
CA PHE A 318 -18.92 12.45 4.65
C PHE A 318 -19.43 13.86 5.00
N LEU A 319 -18.56 14.86 5.04
CA LEU A 319 -18.96 16.25 5.30
C LEU A 319 -19.94 16.77 4.24
N LEU A 320 -19.71 16.45 2.95
CA LEU A 320 -20.61 16.84 1.86
C LEU A 320 -22.03 16.26 2.05
N PHE A 321 -22.14 15.00 2.44
CA PHE A 321 -23.43 14.36 2.67
C PHE A 321 -24.16 14.90 3.90
N ILE A 322 -23.42 15.17 4.98
CA ILE A 322 -23.96 15.81 6.19
C ILE A 322 -24.41 17.24 5.88
N ALA A 323 -23.60 18.02 5.17
CA ALA A 323 -23.92 19.40 4.79
C ALA A 323 -25.16 19.50 3.88
N LYS A 324 -25.42 18.49 3.06
CA LYS A 324 -26.65 18.40 2.25
C LYS A 324 -27.92 18.10 3.06
N GLY A 325 -27.81 17.77 4.35
CA GLY A 325 -28.94 17.47 5.21
C GLY A 325 -29.76 16.24 4.77
N LEU A 326 -29.14 15.30 4.05
CA LEU A 326 -29.84 14.11 3.57
C LEU A 326 -30.18 13.18 4.74
N PRO A 327 -31.32 12.47 4.71
CA PRO A 327 -31.61 11.46 5.71
C PRO A 327 -30.56 10.36 5.67
N SER A 328 -30.24 9.79 6.84
CA SER A 328 -29.19 8.77 6.99
C SER A 328 -29.38 7.56 6.07
N SER A 329 -30.64 7.20 5.78
CA SER A 329 -30.98 6.15 4.81
C SER A 329 -30.43 6.42 3.42
N ASN A 330 -30.49 7.68 2.95
CA ASN A 330 -30.02 8.05 1.61
C ASN A 330 -28.50 8.12 1.58
N ILE A 331 -27.86 8.56 2.67
CA ILE A 331 -26.41 8.58 2.80
C ILE A 331 -25.85 7.15 2.75
N LEU A 332 -26.39 6.24 3.56
CA LEU A 332 -25.94 4.84 3.61
C LEU A 332 -26.25 4.07 2.32
N ASN A 333 -27.32 4.44 1.60
CA ASN A 333 -27.66 3.84 0.31
C ASN A 333 -26.84 4.39 -0.87
N ALA A 334 -26.11 5.50 -0.70
CA ALA A 334 -25.30 6.05 -1.77
C ALA A 334 -24.15 5.07 -2.13
N PRO A 335 -23.92 4.75 -3.42
CA PRO A 335 -22.92 3.76 -3.82
C PRO A 335 -21.52 4.02 -3.27
N PHE A 336 -21.08 5.28 -3.22
CA PHE A 336 -19.78 5.68 -2.68
C PHE A 336 -19.65 5.38 -1.18
N VAL A 337 -20.70 5.65 -0.41
CA VAL A 337 -20.73 5.41 1.04
C VAL A 337 -20.87 3.91 1.32
N ALA A 338 -21.78 3.24 0.62
CA ALA A 338 -21.98 1.79 0.75
C ALA A 338 -20.70 1.01 0.42
N ALA A 339 -19.95 1.43 -0.61
CA ALA A 339 -18.65 0.83 -0.94
C ALA A 339 -17.62 1.01 0.18
N GLU A 340 -17.60 2.18 0.83
CA GLU A 340 -16.66 2.44 1.92
C GLU A 340 -17.04 1.70 3.21
N VAL A 341 -18.35 1.64 3.53
CA VAL A 341 -18.86 0.82 4.63
C VAL A 341 -18.52 -0.66 4.42
N LEU A 342 -18.70 -1.17 3.19
CA LEU A 342 -18.32 -2.52 2.84
C LEU A 342 -16.81 -2.74 3.01
N ASN A 343 -15.97 -1.81 2.52
CA ASN A 343 -14.51 -1.89 2.65
C ASN A 343 -14.07 -1.99 4.13
N ILE A 344 -14.63 -1.15 4.99
CA ILE A 344 -14.34 -1.13 6.43
C ILE A 344 -14.80 -2.43 7.10
N LEU A 345 -16.04 -2.84 6.88
CA LEU A 345 -16.63 -3.99 7.56
C LEU A 345 -16.02 -5.30 7.08
N VAL A 346 -15.88 -5.51 5.77
CA VAL A 346 -15.31 -6.74 5.21
C VAL A 346 -13.84 -6.87 5.60
N GLY A 347 -13.06 -5.78 5.55
CA GLY A 347 -11.70 -5.78 6.07
C GLY A 347 -11.62 -6.13 7.56
N SER A 348 -12.56 -5.62 8.35
CA SER A 348 -12.66 -5.92 9.79
C SER A 348 -13.08 -7.37 10.08
N PHE A 349 -14.00 -7.96 9.30
CA PHE A 349 -14.34 -9.38 9.41
C PHE A 349 -13.12 -10.26 9.16
N GLY A 350 -12.34 -9.93 8.12
CA GLY A 350 -11.04 -10.53 7.86
C GLY A 350 -10.16 -10.54 9.10
N LEU A 351 -9.90 -9.35 9.64
CA LEU A 351 -9.09 -9.14 10.83
C LEU A 351 -9.58 -9.95 12.05
N ILE A 352 -10.88 -9.95 12.34
CA ILE A 352 -11.46 -10.67 13.49
C ILE A 352 -11.25 -12.19 13.34
N THR A 353 -11.38 -12.73 12.12
CA THR A 353 -11.23 -14.17 11.86
C THR A 353 -9.77 -14.65 11.88
N VAL A 354 -8.79 -13.75 11.71
CA VAL A 354 -7.36 -14.10 11.79
C VAL A 354 -6.97 -14.65 13.15
N ALA A 355 -7.55 -14.13 14.25
CA ALA A 355 -7.20 -14.58 15.58
C ALA A 355 -7.51 -16.08 15.82
N PRO A 356 -8.74 -16.58 15.58
CA PRO A 356 -9.02 -18.00 15.70
C PRO A 356 -8.24 -18.85 14.69
N PHE A 357 -8.03 -18.37 13.45
CA PHE A 357 -7.25 -19.11 12.47
C PHE A 357 -5.79 -19.28 12.87
N THR A 358 -5.14 -18.18 13.27
CA THR A 358 -3.75 -18.19 13.71
C THR A 358 -3.59 -19.04 14.97
N ALA A 359 -4.51 -18.91 15.94
CA ALA A 359 -4.46 -19.70 17.17
C ALA A 359 -4.60 -21.20 16.90
N ALA A 360 -5.55 -21.60 16.05
CA ALA A 360 -5.75 -22.98 15.67
C ALA A 360 -4.53 -23.55 14.92
N VAL A 361 -4.01 -22.82 13.93
CA VAL A 361 -2.85 -23.25 13.14
C VAL A 361 -1.61 -23.37 14.03
N ALA A 362 -1.31 -22.37 14.86
CA ALA A 362 -0.18 -22.41 15.78
C ALA A 362 -0.30 -23.60 16.74
N GLY A 363 -1.44 -23.79 17.39
CA GLY A 363 -1.65 -24.91 18.32
C GLY A 363 -1.39 -26.27 17.66
N LEU A 364 -1.93 -26.49 16.45
CA LEU A 364 -1.69 -27.71 15.69
C LEU A 364 -0.22 -27.90 15.32
N LEU A 365 0.42 -26.84 14.85
CA LEU A 365 1.82 -26.85 14.40
C LEU A 365 2.80 -27.13 15.54
N TYR A 366 2.52 -26.63 16.75
CA TYR A 366 3.33 -26.91 17.95
C TYR A 366 3.03 -28.27 18.59
N LYS A 367 1.85 -28.87 18.36
CA LYS A 367 1.52 -30.22 18.84
C LYS A 367 2.29 -31.32 18.09
N TYR A 368 2.31 -31.26 16.76
CA TYR A 368 2.88 -32.32 15.92
C TYR A 368 4.39 -32.56 16.11
N CYS A 369 5.09 -31.66 16.79
CA CYS A 369 6.54 -31.76 17.01
C CYS A 369 6.91 -31.86 18.50
N GLY A 370 5.92 -32.06 19.38
CA GLY A 370 6.09 -32.24 20.83
C GLY A 370 6.09 -33.69 21.30
N GLN A 371 6.15 -34.68 20.41
CA GLN A 371 6.41 -36.09 20.77
C GLN A 371 7.92 -36.39 20.62
N PRO A 372 8.72 -36.33 21.70
CA PRO A 372 10.01 -37.00 21.71
C PRO A 372 9.78 -38.51 21.87
N GLY A 373 9.83 -39.23 20.76
CA GLY A 373 9.86 -40.68 20.72
C GLY A 373 10.62 -41.14 19.48
N SER A 374 11.81 -41.67 19.70
CA SER A 374 12.71 -42.39 18.76
C SER A 374 13.26 -41.62 17.55
N MET A 375 14.40 -40.95 17.73
CA MET A 375 15.58 -41.16 16.86
C MET A 375 16.84 -40.58 17.53
N GLU A 376 17.62 -41.51 18.09
CA GLU A 376 19.09 -41.54 18.27
C GLU A 376 19.87 -40.29 18.73
N SER A 377 20.30 -40.36 19.99
CA SER A 377 21.68 -40.15 20.48
C SER A 377 22.68 -39.40 19.59
N SER A 378 23.13 -38.22 20.04
CA SER A 378 24.56 -37.86 20.26
C SER A 378 24.73 -36.36 20.64
N PRO A 379 25.82 -35.98 21.34
CA PRO A 379 25.71 -35.23 22.59
C PRO A 379 25.93 -33.72 22.46
N CYS A 380 25.48 -33.03 23.52
CA CYS A 380 25.85 -31.66 23.87
C CYS A 380 27.38 -31.47 23.78
N ILE A 381 27.81 -30.42 23.09
CA ILE A 381 29.14 -29.83 23.26
C ILE A 381 28.94 -28.36 23.60
N ASN A 382 29.32 -28.02 24.83
CA ASN A 382 29.51 -26.68 25.36
C ASN A 382 30.60 -25.93 24.58
N SER A 383 30.32 -24.69 24.18
CA SER A 383 31.19 -23.49 24.26
C SER A 383 30.60 -22.36 23.45
#